data_AF-B0ZDL7-F1
#
_entry.id   AF-B0ZDL7-F1
#
_cell.length_a   1.000
_cell.length_b   1.000
_cell.length_c   1.000
_cell.angle_alpha   90.00
_cell.angle_beta   90.00
_cell.angle_gamma   90.00
#
_symmetry.space_group_name_H-M   'P 1'
#
loop_
_entity.id
_entity.type
_entity.pdbx_description
1 polymer ?
#
loop_
_entity_poly.entity_id
_entity_poly.type
_entity_poly.pdbx_seq_one_letter_code
_entity_poly.pdbx_strand_id
1 'polypeptide(L)'
;LSPQQMSDQLKKWNSEELDSFLIEITSDILKYKDEQGYVLDRIRDTAGQKGTGKWTAVSALQYGMPVTLIGEAVFSRYLSSLKDERVKASKHLTGPSADSVKVPDLNVFLNHIKHALYCAKIVSYAQGFMLLREAAKE
;
A
#
# COMPACT_ATOMS: atom_id res chain seq x y z
N LEU A 1 -2.10 -10.48 13.07
CA LEU A 1 -3.45 -10.94 12.66
C LEU A 1 -3.29 -12.05 11.64
N SER A 2 -4.16 -13.06 11.64
CA SER A 2 -4.25 -14.04 10.56
C SER A 2 -4.86 -13.42 9.29
N PRO A 3 -4.68 -14.01 8.10
CA PRO A 3 -5.31 -13.51 6.88
C PRO A 3 -6.83 -13.36 6.99
N GLN A 4 -7.51 -14.31 7.66
CA GLN A 4 -8.94 -14.21 7.93
C GLN A 4 -9.29 -12.98 8.80
N GLN A 5 -8.54 -12.76 9.90
CA GLN A 5 -8.76 -11.59 10.76
C GLN A 5 -8.53 -10.26 10.01
N MET A 6 -7.53 -10.21 9.12
CA MET A 6 -7.27 -9.03 8.29
C MET A 6 -8.39 -8.80 7.27
N SER A 7 -8.88 -9.87 6.63
CA SER A 7 -10.05 -9.84 5.74
C SER A 7 -11.27 -9.26 6.44
N ASP A 8 -11.61 -9.79 7.63
CA ASP A 8 -12.80 -9.36 8.38
C ASP A 8 -12.68 -7.88 8.80
N GLN A 9 -11.47 -7.44 9.17
CA GLN A 9 -11.21 -6.05 9.53
C GLN A 9 -11.35 -5.10 8.33
N LEU A 10 -10.82 -5.47 7.16
CA LEU A 10 -10.99 -4.67 5.93
C LEU A 10 -12.43 -4.67 5.44
N LYS A 11 -13.15 -5.79 5.57
CA LYS A 11 -14.58 -5.86 5.25
C LYS A 11 -15.39 -4.92 6.13
N LYS A 12 -15.06 -4.81 7.42
CA LYS A 12 -15.64 -3.80 8.31
C LYS A 12 -15.34 -2.38 7.81
N TRP A 13 -14.07 -2.07 7.54
CA TRP A 13 -13.69 -0.74 7.03
C TRP A 13 -14.37 -0.38 5.70
N ASN A 14 -14.67 -1.37 4.85
CA ASN A 14 -15.39 -1.17 3.60
C ASN A 14 -16.86 -0.79 3.79
N SER A 15 -17.43 -1.00 4.98
CA SER A 15 -18.79 -0.52 5.33
C SER A 15 -18.78 0.87 5.98
N GLU A 16 -17.60 1.48 6.13
CA GLU A 16 -17.37 2.76 6.80
C GLU A 16 -16.71 3.77 5.80
N GLU A 17 -15.86 4.67 6.26
CA GLU A 17 -15.30 5.76 5.43
C GLU A 17 -14.32 5.28 4.35
N LEU A 18 -13.90 4.01 4.41
CA LEU A 18 -12.97 3.40 3.46
C LEU A 18 -13.68 2.59 2.36
N ASP A 19 -15.02 2.65 2.28
CA ASP A 19 -15.78 1.99 1.20
C ASP A 19 -15.17 2.31 -0.18
N SER A 20 -14.62 1.27 -0.80
CA SER A 20 -14.04 1.35 -2.12
C SER A 20 -13.75 -0.04 -2.68
N PHE A 21 -13.86 -0.15 -4.00
CA PHE A 21 -13.53 -1.38 -4.73
C PHE A 21 -12.16 -1.98 -4.34
N LEU A 22 -11.12 -1.16 -4.13
CA LEU A 22 -9.80 -1.67 -3.74
C LEU A 22 -9.78 -2.28 -2.33
N ILE A 23 -10.55 -1.75 -1.38
CA ILE A 23 -10.64 -2.32 -0.03
C ILE A 23 -11.45 -3.61 -0.07
N GLU A 24 -12.56 -3.64 -0.82
CA GLU A 24 -13.37 -4.83 -1.06
C GLU A 24 -12.53 -5.99 -1.60
N ILE A 25 -11.88 -5.82 -2.76
CA ILE A 25 -11.08 -6.90 -3.37
C ILE A 25 -9.90 -7.31 -2.48
N THR A 26 -9.32 -6.39 -1.72
CA THR A 26 -8.23 -6.73 -0.79
C THR A 26 -8.74 -7.65 0.33
N SER A 27 -9.94 -7.39 0.85
CA SER A 27 -10.58 -8.28 1.82
C SER A 27 -10.84 -9.67 1.25
N ASP A 28 -11.29 -9.75 -0.02
CA ASP A 28 -11.53 -11.02 -0.69
C ASP A 28 -10.25 -11.80 -0.99
N ILE A 29 -9.19 -11.11 -1.44
CA ILE A 29 -7.87 -11.70 -1.71
C ILE A 29 -7.27 -12.31 -0.43
N LEU A 30 -7.39 -11.63 0.72
CA LEU A 30 -6.81 -12.08 1.98
C LEU A 30 -7.40 -13.41 2.47
N LYS A 31 -8.69 -13.64 2.26
CA LYS A 31 -9.37 -14.88 2.68
C LYS A 31 -9.34 -15.98 1.62
N TYR A 32 -8.89 -15.68 0.39
CA TYR A 32 -8.91 -16.63 -0.71
C TYR A 32 -7.89 -17.77 -0.49
N LYS A 33 -8.38 -19.00 -0.63
CA LYS A 33 -7.60 -20.24 -0.48
C LYS A 33 -7.79 -21.15 -1.68
N ASP A 34 -6.73 -21.87 -2.03
CA ASP A 34 -6.79 -23.05 -2.88
C ASP A 34 -6.44 -24.31 -2.06
N GLU A 35 -6.17 -25.43 -2.74
CA GLU A 35 -5.79 -26.71 -2.13
C GLU A 35 -4.54 -26.63 -1.23
N GLN A 36 -3.68 -25.63 -1.45
CA GLN A 36 -2.40 -25.45 -0.76
C GLN A 36 -2.47 -24.34 0.32
N GLY A 37 -3.66 -23.80 0.59
CA GLY A 37 -3.90 -22.79 1.62
C GLY A 37 -4.07 -21.38 1.05
N TYR A 38 -3.73 -20.35 1.84
CA TYR A 38 -3.87 -18.95 1.41
C TYR A 38 -2.99 -18.68 0.19
N VAL A 39 -3.60 -18.18 -0.88
CA VAL A 39 -2.88 -17.95 -2.15
C VAL A 39 -1.91 -16.77 -2.03
N LEU A 40 -2.30 -15.71 -1.32
CA LEU A 40 -1.52 -14.49 -1.18
C LEU A 40 -0.09 -14.76 -0.65
N ASP A 41 0.05 -15.66 0.32
CA ASP A 41 1.34 -15.98 0.95
C ASP A 41 2.33 -16.66 -0.02
N ARG A 42 1.83 -17.20 -1.13
CA ARG A 42 2.62 -17.89 -2.16
C ARG A 42 2.84 -17.04 -3.41
N ILE A 43 2.29 -15.82 -3.46
CA ILE A 43 2.54 -14.89 -4.57
C ILE A 43 3.93 -14.28 -4.41
N ARG A 44 4.72 -14.30 -5.49
CA ARG A 44 6.03 -13.64 -5.52
C ARG A 44 5.86 -12.13 -5.31
N ASP A 45 6.55 -11.57 -4.32
CA ASP A 45 6.56 -10.17 -3.91
C ASP A 45 7.38 -9.26 -4.86
N THR A 46 7.10 -9.35 -6.16
CA THR A 46 7.70 -8.53 -7.23
C THR A 46 6.59 -7.90 -8.06
N ALA A 47 6.30 -6.63 -7.81
CA ALA A 47 5.20 -5.93 -8.46
C ALA A 47 5.57 -5.48 -9.88
N GLY A 48 4.76 -5.90 -10.86
CA GLY A 48 4.87 -5.40 -12.23
C GLY A 48 4.29 -3.99 -12.42
N GLN A 49 4.64 -3.35 -13.52
CA GLN A 49 4.02 -2.08 -13.95
C GLN A 49 4.05 -1.92 -15.47
N LYS A 50 3.06 -1.21 -16.02
CA LYS A 50 2.96 -0.91 -17.47
C LYS A 50 3.31 0.54 -17.84
N GLY A 51 3.75 1.35 -16.88
CA GLY A 51 4.31 2.69 -17.12
C GLY A 51 3.43 3.88 -16.71
N THR A 52 2.11 3.74 -16.64
CA THR A 52 1.21 4.88 -16.34
C THR A 52 1.52 5.57 -15.01
N GLY A 53 1.81 4.81 -13.94
CA GLY A 53 2.23 5.39 -12.66
C GLY A 53 3.56 6.16 -12.75
N LYS A 54 4.53 5.63 -13.53
CA LYS A 54 5.80 6.32 -13.79
C LYS A 54 5.56 7.63 -14.54
N TRP A 55 4.67 7.63 -15.53
CA TRP A 55 4.34 8.85 -16.28
C TRP A 55 3.77 9.93 -15.38
N THR A 56 2.87 9.59 -14.46
CA THR A 56 2.34 10.57 -13.48
C THR A 56 3.45 11.16 -12.61
N ALA A 57 4.39 10.35 -12.13
CA ALA A 57 5.53 10.84 -11.34
C ALA A 57 6.46 11.74 -12.18
N VAL A 58 6.69 11.41 -13.46
CA VAL A 58 7.47 12.25 -14.37
C VAL A 58 6.76 13.57 -14.66
N SER A 59 5.46 13.54 -14.93
CA SER A 59 4.66 14.76 -15.13
C SER A 59 4.67 15.65 -13.89
N ALA A 60 4.58 15.07 -12.69
CA ALA A 60 4.70 15.83 -11.45
C ALA A 60 6.01 16.61 -11.36
N LEU A 61 7.13 15.99 -11.75
CA LEU A 61 8.43 16.66 -11.80
C LEU A 61 8.49 17.75 -12.89
N GLN A 62 7.92 17.49 -14.07
CA GLN A 62 7.87 18.47 -15.17
C GLN A 62 7.07 19.72 -14.79
N TYR A 63 5.92 19.55 -14.15
CA TYR A 63 5.06 20.64 -13.70
C TYR A 63 5.48 21.25 -12.34
N GLY A 64 6.54 20.74 -11.71
CA GLY A 64 7.00 21.24 -10.40
C GLY A 64 6.00 21.00 -9.25
N MET A 65 5.20 19.93 -9.33
CA MET A 65 4.13 19.64 -8.36
C MET A 65 4.50 18.50 -7.39
N PRO A 66 4.20 18.64 -6.08
CA PRO A 66 4.64 17.69 -5.05
C PRO A 66 3.74 16.46 -4.95
N VAL A 67 3.75 15.60 -5.98
CA VAL A 67 2.98 14.34 -6.00
C VAL A 67 3.77 13.19 -5.38
N THR A 68 4.10 13.35 -4.09
CA THR A 68 5.05 12.48 -3.39
C THR A 68 4.54 11.05 -3.22
N LEU A 69 3.26 10.85 -2.89
CA LEU A 69 2.73 9.52 -2.57
C LEU A 69 2.68 8.62 -3.80
N ILE A 70 2.30 9.15 -4.96
CA ILE A 70 2.34 8.39 -6.23
C ILE A 70 3.79 8.08 -6.61
N GLY A 71 4.72 9.01 -6.38
CA GLY A 71 6.16 8.77 -6.55
C GLY A 71 6.66 7.60 -5.70
N GLU A 72 6.37 7.60 -4.41
CA GLU A 72 6.74 6.52 -3.49
C GLU A 72 6.06 5.19 -3.85
N ALA A 73 4.82 5.22 -4.36
CA ALA A 73 4.15 4.03 -4.86
C ALA A 73 4.87 3.41 -6.08
N VAL A 74 5.45 4.25 -6.95
CA VAL A 74 6.29 3.79 -8.08
C VAL A 74 7.62 3.23 -7.56
N PHE A 75 8.30 3.94 -6.65
CA PHE A 75 9.57 3.47 -6.08
C PHE A 75 9.42 2.17 -5.29
N SER A 76 8.32 1.99 -4.56
CA SER A 76 8.01 0.76 -3.84
C SER A 76 7.93 -0.45 -4.79
N ARG A 77 7.40 -0.27 -6.02
CA ARG A 77 7.38 -1.33 -7.04
C ARG A 77 8.79 -1.65 -7.56
N TYR A 78 9.61 -0.63 -7.79
CA TYR A 78 11.03 -0.84 -8.16
C TYR A 78 11.78 -1.60 -7.08
N LEU A 79 11.64 -1.19 -5.82
CA LEU A 79 12.25 -1.87 -4.69
C LEU A 79 11.80 -3.33 -4.58
N SER A 80 10.51 -3.61 -4.80
CA SER A 80 10.00 -4.99 -4.79
C SER A 80 10.65 -5.86 -5.88
N SER A 81 10.97 -5.28 -7.03
CA SER A 81 11.59 -5.97 -8.17
C SER A 81 13.05 -6.36 -7.91
N LEU A 82 13.75 -5.65 -7.00
CA LEU A 82 15.11 -5.98 -6.55
C LEU A 82 15.13 -7.17 -5.58
N LYS A 83 14.42 -8.26 -5.90
CA LYS A 83 14.19 -9.39 -4.99
C LYS A 83 15.50 -10.03 -4.51
N ASP A 84 16.42 -10.32 -5.43
CA ASP A 84 17.67 -11.01 -5.09
C ASP A 84 18.56 -10.14 -4.21
N GLU A 85 18.57 -8.82 -4.43
CA GLU A 85 19.28 -7.87 -3.58
C GLU A 85 18.65 -7.80 -2.18
N ARG A 86 17.31 -7.73 -2.08
CA ARG A 86 16.61 -7.73 -0.78
C ARG A 86 16.88 -9.00 0.04
N VAL A 87 16.88 -10.17 -0.60
CA VAL A 87 17.17 -11.46 0.06
C VAL A 87 18.64 -11.55 0.49
N LYS A 88 19.58 -10.98 -0.27
CA LYS A 88 20.98 -10.87 0.15
C LYS A 88 21.11 -9.90 1.34
N ALA A 89 20.52 -8.72 1.23
CA ALA A 89 20.58 -7.68 2.26
C ALA A 89 19.99 -8.15 3.60
N SER A 90 18.89 -8.92 3.59
CA SER A 90 18.26 -9.43 4.82
C SER A 90 19.14 -10.39 5.63
N LYS A 91 20.21 -10.94 5.04
CA LYS A 91 21.19 -11.77 5.75
C LYS A 91 22.27 -10.96 6.47
N HIS A 92 22.42 -9.68 6.11
CA HIS A 92 23.48 -8.80 6.61
C HIS A 92 22.94 -7.62 7.44
N LEU A 93 21.72 -7.16 7.15
CA LEU A 93 21.08 -6.05 7.85
C LEU A 93 20.08 -6.58 8.86
N THR A 94 20.27 -6.22 10.13
CA THR A 94 19.35 -6.54 11.22
C THR A 94 18.42 -5.37 11.50
N GLY A 95 17.11 -5.63 11.56
CA GLY A 95 16.12 -4.68 12.06
C GLY A 95 15.85 -4.84 13.56
N PRO A 96 15.04 -3.94 14.16
CA PRO A 96 14.51 -4.17 15.50
C PRO A 96 13.72 -5.49 15.56
N SER A 97 13.75 -6.17 16.72
CA SER A 97 13.00 -7.42 16.91
C SER A 97 11.50 -7.17 16.73
N ALA A 98 10.78 -8.09 16.08
CA ALA A 98 9.32 -8.00 16.01
C ALA A 98 8.68 -7.94 17.42
N ASP A 99 9.30 -8.59 18.40
CA ASP A 99 8.86 -8.59 19.80
C ASP A 99 9.04 -7.23 20.49
N SER A 100 9.78 -6.29 19.88
CA SER A 100 9.95 -4.94 20.42
C SER A 100 8.70 -4.08 20.26
N VAL A 101 7.77 -4.46 19.37
CA VAL A 101 6.52 -3.72 19.14
C VAL A 101 5.44 -4.27 20.05
N LYS A 102 5.09 -3.53 21.10
CA LYS A 102 3.95 -3.84 21.96
C LYS A 102 2.71 -3.12 21.45
N VAL A 103 1.63 -3.87 21.25
CA VAL A 103 0.30 -3.34 20.92
C VAL A 103 -0.61 -3.57 22.14
N PRO A 104 -0.75 -2.59 23.05
CA PRO A 104 -1.48 -2.77 24.30
C PRO A 104 -2.98 -2.97 24.07
N ASP A 105 -3.54 -2.25 23.10
CA ASP A 105 -4.94 -2.36 22.68
C ASP A 105 -4.99 -2.49 21.15
N LEU A 106 -5.36 -3.69 20.70
CA LEU A 106 -5.46 -4.01 19.29
C LEU A 106 -6.56 -3.21 18.59
N ASN A 107 -7.70 -2.96 19.24
CA ASN A 107 -8.82 -2.25 18.62
C ASN A 107 -8.46 -0.78 18.39
N VAL A 108 -7.85 -0.14 19.40
CA VAL A 108 -7.36 1.24 19.29
C VAL A 108 -6.30 1.33 18.19
N PHE A 109 -5.35 0.38 18.16
CA PHE A 109 -4.30 0.35 17.14
C PHE A 109 -4.84 0.18 15.72
N LEU A 110 -5.80 -0.74 15.52
CA LEU A 110 -6.45 -0.92 14.22
C LEU A 110 -7.24 0.32 13.80
N ASN A 111 -7.88 1.02 14.73
CA ASN A 111 -8.55 2.28 14.44
C ASN A 111 -7.56 3.38 14.02
N HIS A 112 -6.38 3.45 14.64
CA HIS A 112 -5.32 4.35 14.19
C HIS A 112 -4.85 4.02 12.78
N ILE A 113 -4.66 2.74 12.44
CA ILE A 113 -4.32 2.33 11.06
C ILE A 113 -5.43 2.74 10.07
N LYS A 114 -6.70 2.53 10.43
CA LYS A 114 -7.85 2.95 9.61
C LYS A 114 -7.76 4.44 9.26
N HIS A 115 -7.61 5.29 10.26
CA HIS A 115 -7.53 6.74 10.07
C HIS A 115 -6.25 7.17 9.34
N ALA A 116 -5.11 6.52 9.60
CA ALA A 116 -3.88 6.78 8.88
C ALA A 116 -4.02 6.47 7.38
N LEU A 117 -4.62 5.32 7.03
CA LEU A 117 -4.91 4.94 5.65
C LEU A 117 -5.87 5.93 4.99
N TYR A 118 -6.95 6.30 5.68
CA TYR A 118 -7.93 7.27 5.16
C TYR A 118 -7.29 8.65 4.91
N CYS A 119 -6.48 9.14 5.85
CA CYS A 119 -5.72 10.37 5.71
C CYS A 119 -4.73 10.31 4.53
N ALA A 120 -3.96 9.22 4.41
CA ALA A 120 -3.03 9.02 3.30
C ALA A 120 -3.74 9.03 1.94
N LYS A 121 -4.94 8.43 1.86
CA LYS A 121 -5.79 8.48 0.66
C LYS A 121 -6.17 9.93 0.33
N ILE A 122 -6.67 10.70 1.30
CA ILE A 122 -7.02 12.12 1.09
C ILE A 122 -5.82 12.91 0.57
N VAL A 123 -4.65 12.77 1.20
CA VAL A 123 -3.41 13.44 0.77
C VAL A 123 -3.04 13.05 -0.66
N SER A 124 -3.09 11.76 -1.00
CA SER A 124 -2.76 11.30 -2.36
C SER A 124 -3.70 11.88 -3.41
N TYR A 125 -5.00 11.94 -3.13
CA TYR A 125 -5.97 12.50 -4.07
C TYR A 125 -5.78 14.02 -4.20
N ALA A 126 -5.55 14.73 -3.09
CA ALA A 126 -5.23 16.16 -3.13
C ALA A 126 -4.01 16.45 -4.00
N GLN A 127 -2.93 15.67 -3.86
CA GLN A 127 -1.74 15.77 -4.71
C GLN A 127 -2.06 15.55 -6.20
N GLY A 128 -2.88 14.53 -6.52
CA GLY A 128 -3.32 14.27 -7.88
C GLY A 128 -4.12 15.43 -8.49
N PHE A 129 -5.09 15.97 -7.74
CA PHE A 129 -5.88 17.12 -8.19
C PHE A 129 -5.04 18.40 -8.32
N MET A 130 -4.04 18.60 -7.45
CA MET A 130 -3.09 19.70 -7.57
C MET A 130 -2.31 19.61 -8.89
N LEU A 131 -1.84 18.42 -9.26
CA LEU A 131 -1.16 18.20 -10.54
C LEU A 131 -2.10 18.48 -11.73
N LEU A 132 -3.33 17.95 -11.71
CA LEU A 132 -4.30 18.20 -12.78
C LEU A 132 -4.62 19.68 -12.93
N ARG A 133 -4.76 20.40 -11.81
CA ARG A 133 -5.00 21.84 -11.80
C ARG A 133 -3.84 22.62 -12.41
N GLU A 134 -2.60 22.23 -12.14
CA GLU A 134 -1.43 22.89 -12.72
C GLU A 134 -1.32 22.61 -14.22
N ALA A 135 -1.49 21.35 -14.62
CA ALA A 135 -1.46 20.94 -16.02
C ALA A 135 -2.55 21.60 -16.86
N ALA A 136 -3.70 21.94 -16.28
CA ALA A 136 -4.80 22.63 -16.96
C ALA A 136 -4.56 24.13 -17.22
N LYS A 137 -3.48 24.72 -16.68
CA LYS A 137 -3.10 26.11 -16.96
C LYS A 137 -2.25 26.24 -18.24
N GLU A 138 -1.65 25.14 -18.69
CA GLU A 138 -0.99 25.05 -20.00
C GLU A 138 -1.99 24.72 -21.10
#